data_AF-A0A2E8K308-F1
#
_entry.id   AF-A0A2E8K308-F1
#
_cell.length_a   1.000
_cell.length_b   1.000
_cell.length_c   1.000
_cell.angle_alpha   90.00
_cell.angle_beta   90.00
_cell.angle_gamma   90.00
#
_symmetry.space_group_name_H-M   'P 1'
#
loop_
_entity.id
_entity.type
_entity.pdbx_description
1 polymer ?
#
loop_
_entity_poly.entity_id
_entity_poly.type
_entity_poly.pdbx_seq_one_letter_code
_entity_poly.pdbx_strand_id
1 'polypeptide(L)'
;MVETDRLLGVPEVPNARVGSVAAGDVSETPLVESKPTPSASDSSAPRPSAPQVILSPAIDPGPLGEDVVTRLQKIEALHAEQCEHCTASTTHQSVVFGDGDPHATVMFVGEAPGAEEDRVGRPFVGRAGELLDRMIDSVGLSRDGVYIGNIVKVRPPENRTPRPDECEACGPWLLAQVAAIRPRVVVALGATPAKYLLQTSTGITRLRGCRADIRIGSFQVPVVPTFHPAYVLRQYTPEVRRAVWEDLKQAVGIAGGI
;
A
#
# COMPACT_ATOMS: atom_id res chain seq x y z
N MET A 1 21.17 16.22 15.59
CA MET A 1 19.90 15.51 15.81
C MET A 1 18.97 15.90 14.68
N VAL A 2 18.77 14.99 13.72
CA VAL A 2 18.02 15.27 12.49
C VAL A 2 16.52 15.18 12.80
N GLU A 3 15.72 16.10 12.27
CA GLU A 3 14.25 16.22 12.42
C GLU A 3 13.46 14.91 12.20
N THR A 4 14.08 13.87 11.66
CA THR A 4 13.44 12.58 11.34
C THR A 4 13.02 11.73 12.54
N ASP A 5 13.60 11.91 13.73
CA ASP A 5 13.22 11.08 14.90
C ASP A 5 11.85 11.46 15.49
N ARG A 6 11.35 12.67 15.22
CA ARG A 6 9.99 13.08 15.60
C ARG A 6 8.93 12.72 14.57
N LEU A 7 9.29 12.61 13.29
CA LEU A 7 8.35 12.47 12.18
C LEU A 7 7.71 11.08 12.03
N LEU A 8 8.26 10.04 12.66
CA LEU A 8 7.64 8.71 12.72
C LEU A 8 7.51 8.15 14.14
N GLY A 9 7.84 8.94 15.16
CA GLY A 9 7.43 8.74 16.55
C GLY A 9 7.58 7.33 17.14
N VAL A 10 8.56 6.51 16.75
CA VAL A 10 8.83 5.24 17.46
C VAL A 10 10.24 5.30 18.06
N PRO A 11 10.39 5.52 19.38
CA PRO A 11 11.57 5.03 20.07
C PRO A 11 11.66 3.52 19.84
N GLU A 12 12.87 3.03 19.56
CA GLU A 12 13.22 1.64 19.25
C GLU A 12 12.23 0.61 19.82
N VAL A 13 11.64 -0.22 18.96
CA VAL A 13 10.97 -1.43 19.45
C VAL A 13 12.06 -2.36 19.98
N PRO A 14 12.03 -2.79 21.26
CA PRO A 14 13.13 -3.58 21.81
C PRO A 14 13.33 -4.88 21.01
N ASN A 15 14.50 -5.00 20.37
CA ASN A 15 14.93 -6.26 19.79
C ASN A 15 15.38 -7.20 20.93
N ALA A 16 14.72 -8.35 21.04
CA ALA A 16 15.23 -9.46 21.83
C ALA A 16 16.55 -9.94 21.20
N ARG A 17 17.60 -9.96 22.01
CA ARG A 17 18.99 -10.28 21.65
C ARG A 17 19.14 -11.70 21.10
N VAL A 18 19.88 -11.86 20.00
CA VAL A 18 20.75 -13.03 19.77
C VAL A 18 22.00 -12.63 18.96
N GLY A 19 23.18 -12.88 19.56
CA GLY A 19 24.37 -13.43 18.88
C GLY A 19 25.24 -12.51 18.01
N SER A 20 26.32 -12.00 18.60
CA SER A 20 27.44 -11.32 17.94
C SER A 20 28.42 -12.29 17.26
N VAL A 21 28.98 -11.91 16.12
CA VAL A 21 30.40 -12.17 15.78
C VAL A 21 30.96 -11.07 14.86
N ALA A 22 32.13 -10.57 15.29
CA ALA A 22 33.06 -9.58 14.71
C ALA A 22 33.68 -10.03 13.37
N ALA A 23 34.50 -9.29 12.61
CA ALA A 23 34.90 -7.90 12.38
C ALA A 23 35.91 -7.99 11.19
N GLY A 24 36.08 -6.94 10.39
CA GLY A 24 37.09 -6.94 9.33
C GLY A 24 37.17 -5.61 8.60
N ASP A 25 38.18 -4.83 8.99
CA ASP A 25 38.48 -3.44 8.64
C ASP A 25 39.44 -3.37 7.43
N VAL A 26 39.21 -2.46 6.47
CA VAL A 26 40.30 -1.81 5.70
C VAL A 26 39.85 -0.44 5.16
N SER A 27 40.61 0.58 5.54
CA SER A 27 40.59 1.97 5.09
C SER A 27 41.32 2.16 3.76
N GLU A 28 40.83 3.05 2.88
CA GLU A 28 41.66 4.05 2.16
C GLU A 28 40.80 5.05 1.36
N THR A 29 41.17 6.33 1.42
CA THR A 29 40.65 7.50 0.68
C THR A 29 41.87 8.29 0.15
N PRO A 30 41.73 9.32 -0.71
CA PRO A 30 40.82 9.57 -1.83
C PRO A 30 41.59 10.08 -3.08
N LEU A 31 40.97 10.13 -4.26
CA LEU A 31 41.47 10.94 -5.39
C LEU A 31 40.33 11.70 -6.08
N VAL A 32 40.62 12.98 -6.32
CA VAL A 32 39.76 14.04 -6.89
C VAL A 32 40.10 14.21 -8.36
N GLU A 33 39.08 14.41 -9.20
CA GLU A 33 39.00 15.25 -10.42
C GLU A 33 37.87 14.68 -11.31
N SER A 34 37.15 15.39 -12.18
CA SER A 34 36.73 16.78 -12.38
C SER A 34 35.64 16.69 -13.47
N LYS A 35 34.67 17.62 -13.49
CA LYS A 35 33.49 17.58 -14.38
C LYS A 35 33.84 17.74 -15.87
N PRO A 36 32.95 17.23 -16.75
CA PRO A 36 32.43 18.10 -17.80
C PRO A 36 30.90 18.03 -17.95
N THR A 37 30.31 19.21 -18.12
CA THR A 37 28.91 19.45 -18.52
C THR A 37 28.75 19.20 -20.02
N PRO A 38 27.58 18.70 -20.47
CA PRO A 38 26.83 19.43 -21.50
C PRO A 38 25.34 19.49 -21.13
N SER A 39 24.80 20.71 -21.04
CA SER A 39 24.06 21.40 -22.10
C SER A 39 22.63 20.90 -22.22
N ALA A 40 21.71 21.75 -21.76
CA ALA A 40 20.28 21.59 -21.90
C ALA A 40 19.89 21.72 -23.38
N SER A 41 19.25 20.69 -23.92
CA SER A 41 18.39 20.80 -25.08
C SER A 41 16.96 20.56 -24.63
N ASP A 42 16.22 21.66 -24.59
CA ASP A 42 14.79 21.71 -24.45
C ASP A 42 14.16 21.12 -25.72
N SER A 43 13.50 19.98 -25.60
CA SER A 43 12.69 19.41 -26.68
C SER A 43 11.49 18.73 -26.04
N SER A 44 10.45 19.51 -25.81
CA SER A 44 9.14 19.03 -25.38
C SER A 44 8.46 18.31 -26.54
N ALA A 45 8.93 17.11 -26.86
CA ALA A 45 8.10 16.15 -27.56
C ALA A 45 6.93 15.76 -26.63
N PRO A 46 5.70 15.63 -27.15
CA PRO A 46 4.59 15.09 -26.36
C PRO A 46 5.01 13.70 -25.88
N ARG A 47 5.12 13.51 -24.56
CA ARG A 47 5.43 12.19 -23.99
C ARG A 47 4.40 11.21 -24.52
N PRO A 48 4.81 10.09 -25.16
CA PRO A 48 3.87 9.03 -25.48
C PRO A 48 3.21 8.60 -24.17
N SER A 49 1.87 8.66 -24.10
CA SER A 49 1.14 8.21 -22.92
C SER A 49 1.50 6.75 -22.69
N ALA A 50 2.14 6.45 -21.57
CA ALA A 50 2.42 5.07 -21.19
C ALA A 50 1.13 4.24 -21.32
N PRO A 51 1.21 2.99 -21.83
CA PRO A 51 0.04 2.13 -21.98
C PRO A 51 -0.67 2.06 -20.64
N GLN A 52 -1.91 2.55 -20.62
CA GLN A 52 -2.65 2.65 -19.37
C GLN A 52 -3.28 1.30 -19.06
N VAL A 53 -2.82 0.71 -17.97
CA VAL A 53 -3.36 -0.54 -17.44
C VAL A 53 -4.83 -0.34 -17.09
N ILE A 54 -5.70 -1.15 -17.70
CA ILE A 54 -7.14 -1.18 -17.41
C ILE A 54 -7.39 -2.41 -16.55
N LEU A 55 -7.81 -2.19 -15.32
CA LEU A 55 -8.24 -3.20 -14.38
C LEU A 55 -9.78 -3.25 -14.34
N SER A 56 -10.32 -4.45 -14.11
CA SER A 56 -11.76 -4.69 -14.05
C SER A 56 -12.17 -5.08 -12.63
N PRO A 57 -13.17 -4.39 -12.03
CA PRO A 57 -13.74 -4.82 -10.75
C PRO A 57 -14.56 -6.10 -10.92
N ALA A 58 -14.75 -6.84 -9.83
CA ALA A 58 -15.56 -8.08 -9.79
C ALA A 58 -17.01 -7.81 -10.21
N ILE A 59 -17.52 -6.67 -9.76
CA ILE A 59 -18.88 -6.21 -10.01
C ILE A 59 -18.87 -4.71 -10.33
N ASP A 60 -19.92 -4.25 -11.01
CA ASP A 60 -20.18 -2.82 -11.11
C ASP A 60 -20.45 -2.26 -9.69
N PRO A 61 -19.71 -1.25 -9.20
CA PRO A 61 -19.96 -0.66 -7.89
C PRO A 61 -21.33 -0.01 -7.77
N GLY A 62 -22.11 0.10 -8.86
CA GLY A 62 -23.44 0.68 -8.87
C GLY A 62 -23.42 2.16 -9.29
N PRO A 63 -24.61 2.78 -9.46
CA PRO A 63 -24.72 4.14 -9.94
C PRO A 63 -24.13 5.15 -8.94
N LEU A 64 -23.50 6.20 -9.45
CA LEU A 64 -22.86 7.23 -8.61
C LEU A 64 -23.81 8.07 -7.78
N GLY A 65 -25.10 8.06 -8.13
CA GLY A 65 -26.15 8.70 -7.33
C GLY A 65 -26.54 7.88 -6.09
N GLU A 66 -26.12 6.61 -5.98
CA GLU A 66 -26.33 5.81 -4.78
C GLU A 66 -25.27 6.13 -3.73
N ASP A 67 -25.71 6.16 -2.48
CA ASP A 67 -24.83 6.37 -1.32
C ASP A 67 -23.65 5.37 -1.30
N VAL A 68 -22.46 5.86 -0.95
CA VAL A 68 -21.23 5.05 -1.01
C VAL A 68 -21.28 3.89 -0.01
N VAL A 69 -21.84 4.13 1.19
CA VAL A 69 -21.95 3.09 2.23
C VAL A 69 -22.82 1.94 1.73
N THR A 70 -23.96 2.28 1.13
CA THR A 70 -24.88 1.29 0.54
C THR A 70 -24.19 0.48 -0.55
N ARG A 71 -23.40 1.12 -1.43
CA ARG A 71 -22.63 0.43 -2.46
C ARG A 71 -21.60 -0.54 -1.87
N LEU A 72 -20.86 -0.11 -0.85
CA LEU A 72 -19.88 -0.96 -0.16
C LEU A 72 -20.53 -2.17 0.52
N GLN A 73 -21.67 -1.99 1.19
CA GLN A 73 -22.42 -3.09 1.81
C GLN A 73 -22.88 -4.13 0.79
N LYS A 74 -23.34 -3.69 -0.40
CA LYS A 74 -23.69 -4.61 -1.49
C LYS A 74 -22.47 -5.38 -1.99
N ILE A 75 -21.33 -4.70 -2.18
CA ILE A 75 -20.08 -5.34 -2.59
C ILE A 75 -19.66 -6.37 -1.55
N GLU A 76 -19.75 -6.07 -0.26
CA GLU A 76 -19.41 -6.98 0.83
C GLU A 76 -20.31 -8.22 0.87
N ALA A 77 -21.63 -8.04 0.75
CA ALA A 77 -22.59 -9.14 0.70
C ALA A 77 -22.33 -10.07 -0.49
N LEU A 78 -22.11 -9.50 -1.68
CA LEU A 78 -21.79 -10.28 -2.88
C LEU A 78 -20.42 -10.96 -2.77
N HIS A 79 -19.43 -10.30 -2.19
CA HIS A 79 -18.11 -10.87 -1.94
C HIS A 79 -18.22 -12.13 -1.08
N ALA A 80 -19.01 -12.08 0.01
CA ALA A 80 -19.18 -13.20 0.93
C ALA A 80 -19.77 -14.44 0.25
N GLU A 81 -20.57 -14.26 -0.80
CA GLU A 81 -21.20 -15.36 -1.55
C GLU A 81 -20.40 -15.81 -2.77
N GLN A 82 -19.69 -14.90 -3.43
CA GLN A 82 -19.20 -15.10 -4.81
C GLN A 82 -17.69 -15.03 -4.96
N CYS A 83 -16.93 -14.59 -3.95
CA CYS A 83 -15.48 -14.55 -4.07
C CYS A 83 -14.90 -15.97 -4.03
N GLU A 84 -14.49 -16.49 -5.18
CA GLU A 84 -13.96 -17.86 -5.34
C GLU A 84 -12.81 -18.17 -4.36
N HIS A 85 -11.90 -17.23 -4.14
CA HIS A 85 -10.81 -17.43 -3.19
C HIS A 85 -11.31 -17.54 -1.75
N CYS A 86 -12.15 -16.59 -1.31
CA CYS A 86 -12.59 -16.51 0.07
C CYS A 86 -13.55 -17.65 0.43
N THR A 87 -14.45 -18.03 -0.48
CA THR A 87 -15.41 -19.13 -0.26
C THR A 87 -14.75 -20.51 -0.32
N ALA A 88 -13.68 -20.69 -1.10
CA ALA A 88 -12.93 -21.93 -1.13
C ALA A 88 -11.91 -22.08 0.02
N SER A 89 -11.52 -20.97 0.67
CA SER A 89 -10.56 -21.00 1.77
C SER A 89 -11.21 -21.53 3.05
N THR A 90 -10.64 -22.58 3.64
CA THR A 90 -11.15 -23.20 4.88
C THR A 90 -10.29 -22.90 6.12
N THR A 91 -9.22 -22.12 5.96
CA THR A 91 -8.18 -21.96 7.00
C THR A 91 -8.27 -20.66 7.80
N HIS A 92 -9.15 -19.76 7.40
CA HIS A 92 -9.35 -18.45 8.03
C HIS A 92 -10.52 -18.49 9.02
N GLN A 93 -10.52 -17.62 10.02
CA GLN A 93 -11.61 -17.44 10.99
C GLN A 93 -12.60 -16.37 10.54
N SER A 94 -12.09 -15.27 9.99
CA SER A 94 -12.93 -14.15 9.54
C SER A 94 -12.45 -13.61 8.21
N VAL A 95 -13.41 -13.19 7.38
CA VAL A 95 -13.11 -12.35 6.23
C VAL A 95 -12.81 -10.94 6.74
N VAL A 96 -11.73 -10.34 6.24
CA VAL A 96 -11.31 -8.98 6.55
C VAL A 96 -11.50 -8.13 5.30
N PHE A 97 -12.71 -7.63 5.12
CA PHE A 97 -13.15 -6.97 3.89
C PHE A 97 -12.47 -5.60 3.68
N GLY A 98 -12.47 -4.76 4.70
CA GLY A 98 -11.92 -3.41 4.73
C GLY A 98 -12.50 -2.63 5.91
N ASP A 99 -11.91 -1.49 6.25
CA ASP A 99 -12.33 -0.67 7.38
C ASP A 99 -11.94 0.80 7.17
N GLY A 100 -12.71 1.73 7.75
CA GLY A 100 -12.47 3.18 7.68
C GLY A 100 -13.56 3.98 6.95
N ASP A 101 -13.25 5.21 6.57
CA ASP A 101 -14.22 6.16 5.99
C ASP A 101 -14.64 5.74 4.57
N PRO A 102 -15.94 5.47 4.32
CA PRO A 102 -16.45 5.20 2.97
C PRO A 102 -16.27 6.37 1.99
N HIS A 103 -16.04 7.59 2.48
CA HIS A 103 -15.75 8.78 1.69
C HIS A 103 -14.27 9.18 1.67
N ALA A 104 -13.38 8.28 2.10
CA ALA A 104 -11.95 8.55 2.22
C ALA A 104 -11.32 9.08 0.92
N THR A 105 -10.56 10.16 1.04
CA THR A 105 -9.75 10.70 -0.07
C THR A 105 -8.45 9.93 -0.29
N VAL A 106 -7.97 9.21 0.74
CA VAL A 106 -6.78 8.35 0.70
C VAL A 106 -7.19 6.93 1.09
N MET A 107 -6.84 5.96 0.25
CA MET A 107 -7.06 4.55 0.54
C MET A 107 -5.73 3.81 0.65
N PHE A 108 -5.53 3.04 1.72
CA PHE A 108 -4.35 2.19 1.92
C PHE A 108 -4.67 0.75 1.54
N VAL A 109 -3.78 0.12 0.78
CA VAL A 109 -3.94 -1.26 0.31
C VAL A 109 -2.74 -2.10 0.70
N GLY A 110 -2.96 -3.09 1.55
CA GLY A 110 -1.99 -4.11 1.94
C GLY A 110 -2.09 -5.41 1.15
N GLU A 111 -1.33 -6.41 1.59
CA GLU A 111 -1.24 -7.72 0.96
C GLU A 111 -2.39 -8.64 1.34
N ALA A 112 -2.48 -9.00 2.63
CA ALA A 112 -3.41 -9.97 3.19
C ALA A 112 -3.59 -9.75 4.70
N PRO A 113 -4.64 -10.31 5.32
CA PRO A 113 -4.78 -10.35 6.77
C PRO A 113 -3.70 -11.21 7.42
N GLY A 114 -3.22 -10.78 8.59
CA GLY A 114 -2.42 -11.61 9.48
C GLY A 114 -3.28 -12.36 10.50
N ALA A 115 -2.64 -12.99 11.48
CA ALA A 115 -3.32 -13.78 12.50
C ALA A 115 -4.30 -12.97 13.36
N GLU A 116 -3.93 -11.74 13.71
CA GLU A 116 -4.76 -10.90 14.56
C GLU A 116 -5.92 -10.28 13.78
N GLU A 117 -5.68 -9.88 12.53
CA GLU A 117 -6.71 -9.41 11.62
C GLU A 117 -7.76 -10.50 11.36
N ASP A 118 -7.34 -11.75 11.13
CA ASP A 118 -8.22 -12.90 10.95
C ASP A 118 -9.09 -13.19 12.19
N ARG A 119 -8.53 -13.03 13.38
CA ARG A 119 -9.24 -13.20 14.65
C ARG A 119 -10.27 -12.10 14.91
N VAL A 120 -9.96 -10.86 14.54
CA VAL A 120 -10.77 -9.67 14.84
C VAL A 120 -11.74 -9.31 13.72
N GLY A 121 -11.45 -9.70 12.47
CA GLY A 121 -12.22 -9.31 11.29
C GLY A 121 -11.90 -7.89 10.79
N ARG A 122 -10.82 -7.25 11.28
CA ARG A 122 -10.44 -5.87 10.89
C ARG A 122 -9.02 -5.81 10.33
N PRO A 123 -8.75 -5.00 9.31
CA PRO A 123 -7.44 -4.94 8.67
C PRO A 123 -6.44 -4.18 9.55
N PHE A 124 -5.16 -4.58 9.53
CA PHE A 124 -4.08 -3.85 10.19
C PHE A 124 -4.38 -3.52 11.67
N VAL A 125 -4.59 -4.55 12.49
CA VAL A 125 -4.80 -4.43 13.95
C VAL A 125 -3.64 -5.01 14.78
N GLY A 126 -2.75 -5.79 14.18
CA GLY A 126 -1.52 -6.25 14.82
C GLY A 126 -0.41 -5.19 14.82
N ARG A 127 0.82 -5.59 15.17
CA ARG A 127 2.00 -4.70 15.26
C ARG A 127 2.28 -3.88 14.00
N ALA A 128 2.06 -4.48 12.82
CA ALA A 128 2.21 -3.78 11.54
C ALA A 128 1.12 -2.71 11.36
N GLY A 129 -0.08 -2.97 11.88
CA GLY A 129 -1.19 -2.01 11.89
C GLY A 129 -0.96 -0.85 12.84
N GLU A 130 -0.47 -1.10 14.05
CA GLU A 130 -0.10 -0.02 14.98
C GLU A 130 0.96 0.93 14.38
N LEU A 131 1.90 0.39 13.59
CA LEU A 131 2.85 1.23 12.87
C LEU A 131 2.18 1.98 11.71
N LEU A 132 1.25 1.35 10.99
CA LEU A 132 0.47 2.02 9.95
C LEU A 132 -0.32 3.20 10.54
N ASP A 133 -0.93 3.04 11.71
CA ASP A 133 -1.66 4.12 12.37
C ASP A 133 -0.73 5.32 12.65
N ARG A 134 0.47 5.06 13.20
CA ARG A 134 1.48 6.12 13.40
C ARG A 134 1.98 6.75 12.10
N MET A 135 2.05 5.98 11.02
CA MET A 135 2.40 6.48 9.68
C MET A 135 1.31 7.37 9.09
N ILE A 136 0.04 7.05 9.32
CA ILE A 136 -1.12 7.86 8.92
C ILE A 136 -1.15 9.16 9.73
N ASP A 137 -1.01 9.05 11.05
CA ASP A 137 -1.01 10.20 11.97
C ASP A 137 0.11 11.19 11.65
N SER A 138 1.28 10.70 11.24
CA SER A 138 2.41 11.60 10.96
C SER A 138 2.17 12.52 9.78
N VAL A 139 1.34 12.13 8.80
CA VAL A 139 0.93 12.98 7.65
C VAL A 139 -0.33 13.80 7.94
N GLY A 140 -0.77 13.87 9.20
CA GLY A 140 -1.94 14.65 9.60
C GLY A 140 -3.28 14.05 9.16
N LEU A 141 -3.29 12.77 8.83
CA LEU A 141 -4.51 11.99 8.63
C LEU A 141 -4.85 11.23 9.93
N SER A 142 -6.05 10.68 10.01
CA SER A 142 -6.43 9.74 11.07
C SER A 142 -6.86 8.42 10.46
N ARG A 143 -6.73 7.33 11.20
CA ARG A 143 -7.18 6.00 10.77
C ARG A 143 -8.66 5.99 10.32
N ASP A 144 -9.51 6.66 11.09
CA ASP A 144 -10.95 6.74 10.81
C ASP A 144 -11.28 7.68 9.64
N GLY A 145 -10.35 8.53 9.20
CA GLY A 145 -10.52 9.43 8.05
C GLY A 145 -9.97 8.88 6.72
N VAL A 146 -9.46 7.64 6.74
CA VAL A 146 -8.95 6.93 5.55
C VAL A 146 -9.67 5.60 5.40
N TYR A 147 -9.52 4.95 4.26
CA TYR A 147 -10.02 3.59 4.07
C TYR A 147 -8.85 2.61 3.93
N ILE A 148 -8.93 1.46 4.60
CA ILE A 148 -7.87 0.45 4.62
C ILE A 148 -8.43 -0.88 4.10
N GLY A 149 -7.76 -1.48 3.13
CA GLY A 149 -8.08 -2.80 2.62
C GLY A 149 -6.84 -3.62 2.27
N ASN A 150 -7.05 -4.86 1.86
CA ASN A 150 -6.00 -5.76 1.34
C ASN A 150 -6.39 -6.31 -0.04
N ILE A 151 -5.41 -6.78 -0.80
CA ILE A 151 -5.63 -7.47 -2.09
C ILE A 151 -6.46 -8.73 -1.88
N VAL A 152 -6.04 -9.61 -0.97
CA VAL A 152 -6.83 -10.76 -0.54
C VAL A 152 -7.50 -10.48 0.80
N LYS A 153 -8.70 -11.00 1.02
CA LYS A 153 -9.53 -10.69 2.21
C LYS A 153 -9.47 -11.76 3.29
N VAL A 154 -8.77 -12.87 3.06
CA VAL A 154 -8.62 -13.96 4.02
C VAL A 154 -7.15 -14.24 4.28
N ARG A 155 -6.83 -14.66 5.50
CA ARG A 155 -5.47 -14.97 5.92
C ARG A 155 -4.93 -16.20 5.18
N PRO A 156 -3.80 -16.10 4.47
CA PRO A 156 -3.13 -17.28 3.91
C PRO A 156 -2.56 -18.17 5.03
N PRO A 157 -2.48 -19.50 4.82
CA PRO A 157 -1.87 -20.42 5.78
C PRO A 157 -0.48 -19.94 6.22
N GLU A 158 -0.23 -19.97 7.52
CA GLU A 158 1.05 -19.56 8.13
C GLU A 158 1.49 -18.12 7.80
N ASN A 159 0.57 -17.24 7.40
CA ASN A 159 0.87 -15.86 6.95
C ASN A 159 1.84 -15.82 5.75
N ARG A 160 1.85 -16.85 4.89
CA ARG A 160 2.63 -16.79 3.65
C ARG A 160 2.12 -15.66 2.76
N THR A 161 2.96 -15.23 1.82
CA THR A 161 2.51 -14.32 0.76
C THR A 161 1.43 -14.97 -0.09
N PRO A 162 0.34 -14.25 -0.44
CA PRO A 162 -0.67 -14.71 -1.37
C PRO A 162 -0.05 -15.05 -2.71
N ARG A 163 -0.53 -16.13 -3.32
CA ARG A 163 -0.10 -16.49 -4.67
C ARG A 163 -0.76 -15.58 -5.71
N PRO A 164 -0.22 -15.50 -6.94
CA PRO A 164 -0.83 -14.72 -8.01
C PRO A 164 -2.29 -15.11 -8.31
N ASP A 165 -2.61 -16.41 -8.34
CA ASP A 165 -3.97 -16.92 -8.55
C ASP A 165 -4.94 -16.45 -7.45
N GLU A 166 -4.49 -16.40 -6.20
CA GLU A 166 -5.29 -15.89 -5.08
C GLU A 166 -5.55 -14.39 -5.20
N CYS A 167 -4.55 -13.64 -5.68
CA CYS A 167 -4.69 -12.21 -5.94
C CYS A 167 -5.63 -11.94 -7.14
N GLU A 168 -5.56 -12.75 -8.19
CA GLU A 168 -6.43 -12.64 -9.37
C GLU A 168 -7.89 -12.95 -9.04
N ALA A 169 -8.14 -13.95 -8.18
CA ALA A 169 -9.49 -14.32 -7.75
C ALA A 169 -10.12 -13.32 -6.76
N CYS A 170 -9.32 -12.68 -5.90
CA CYS A 170 -9.84 -11.81 -4.83
C CYS A 170 -9.69 -10.30 -5.13
N GLY A 171 -8.62 -9.92 -5.82
CA GLY A 171 -8.29 -8.52 -6.13
C GLY A 171 -9.37 -7.74 -6.89
N PRO A 172 -10.19 -8.35 -7.79
CA PRO A 172 -11.31 -7.64 -8.42
C PRO A 172 -12.34 -7.09 -7.43
N TRP A 173 -12.46 -7.69 -6.22
CA TRP A 173 -13.32 -7.17 -5.16
C TRP A 173 -12.74 -5.92 -4.50
N LEU A 174 -11.41 -5.86 -4.32
CA LEU A 174 -10.74 -4.64 -3.91
C LEU A 174 -10.97 -3.52 -4.94
N LEU A 175 -10.87 -3.84 -6.23
CA LEU A 175 -11.12 -2.86 -7.29
C LEU A 175 -12.56 -2.35 -7.28
N ALA A 176 -13.53 -3.19 -6.91
CA ALA A 176 -14.92 -2.77 -6.69
C ALA A 176 -15.01 -1.78 -5.51
N GLN A 177 -14.30 -2.03 -4.40
CA GLN A 177 -14.22 -1.08 -3.28
C GLN A 177 -13.61 0.26 -3.71
N VAL A 178 -12.48 0.24 -4.42
CA VAL A 178 -11.82 1.45 -4.94
C VAL A 178 -12.76 2.22 -5.89
N ALA A 179 -13.48 1.52 -6.76
CA ALA A 179 -14.41 2.13 -7.71
C ALA A 179 -15.67 2.69 -7.04
N ALA A 180 -16.10 2.12 -5.91
CA ALA A 180 -17.20 2.64 -5.10
C ALA A 180 -16.80 3.90 -4.33
N ILE A 181 -15.67 3.86 -3.63
CA ILE A 181 -15.15 4.96 -2.79
C ILE A 181 -14.65 6.11 -3.66
N ARG A 182 -13.98 5.80 -4.78
CA ARG A 182 -13.28 6.75 -5.65
C ARG A 182 -12.32 7.66 -4.87
N PRO A 183 -11.34 7.08 -4.16
CA PRO A 183 -10.36 7.88 -3.44
C PRO A 183 -9.56 8.72 -4.44
N ARG A 184 -9.02 9.85 -3.98
CA ARG A 184 -8.13 10.70 -4.78
C ARG A 184 -6.78 10.04 -5.01
N VAL A 185 -6.36 9.13 -4.12
CA VAL A 185 -5.12 8.37 -4.24
C VAL A 185 -5.22 7.02 -3.52
N VAL A 186 -4.54 6.02 -4.06
CA VAL A 186 -4.32 4.72 -3.41
C VAL A 186 -2.85 4.59 -3.00
N VAL A 187 -2.59 4.26 -1.74
CA VAL A 187 -1.25 3.93 -1.24
C VAL A 187 -1.08 2.42 -1.20
N ALA A 188 -0.19 1.89 -2.05
CA ALA A 188 0.08 0.46 -2.12
C ALA A 188 1.22 0.08 -1.16
N LEU A 189 0.88 -0.63 -0.09
CA LEU A 189 1.80 -1.02 0.99
C LEU A 189 2.51 -2.34 0.65
N GLY A 190 3.71 -2.26 0.08
CA GLY A 190 4.53 -3.42 -0.23
C GLY A 190 4.39 -3.96 -1.64
N ALA A 191 5.09 -5.06 -1.91
CA ALA A 191 5.27 -5.57 -3.27
C ALA A 191 3.99 -6.13 -3.88
N THR A 192 3.22 -6.93 -3.14
CA THR A 192 2.00 -7.58 -3.64
C THR A 192 0.95 -6.58 -4.15
N PRO A 193 0.49 -5.59 -3.35
CA PRO A 193 -0.46 -4.60 -3.84
C PRO A 193 0.11 -3.72 -4.95
N ALA A 194 1.39 -3.34 -4.87
CA ALA A 194 2.01 -2.52 -5.92
C ALA A 194 2.08 -3.26 -7.27
N LYS A 195 2.50 -4.53 -7.26
CA LYS A 195 2.59 -5.36 -8.47
C LYS A 195 1.21 -5.63 -9.07
N TYR A 196 0.23 -5.94 -8.23
CA TYR A 196 -1.14 -6.20 -8.69
C TYR A 196 -1.78 -4.95 -9.31
N LEU A 197 -1.73 -3.81 -8.61
CA LEU A 197 -2.36 -2.58 -9.12
C LEU A 197 -1.63 -2.03 -10.36
N LEU A 198 -0.31 -2.07 -10.38
CA LEU A 198 0.48 -1.52 -11.49
C LEU A 198 0.74 -2.53 -12.63
N GLN A 199 0.26 -3.77 -12.50
CA GLN A 199 0.46 -4.87 -13.45
C GLN A 199 1.93 -4.98 -13.90
N THR A 200 2.82 -5.07 -12.91
CA THR A 200 4.27 -5.12 -13.11
C THR A 200 4.92 -6.22 -12.28
N SER A 201 6.07 -6.72 -12.75
CA SER A 201 6.92 -7.64 -11.99
C SER A 201 8.00 -6.92 -11.17
N THR A 202 8.11 -5.60 -11.29
CA THR A 202 9.14 -4.78 -10.64
C THR A 202 9.09 -4.90 -9.11
N GLY A 203 10.26 -4.98 -8.47
CA GLY A 203 10.37 -5.05 -7.01
C GLY A 203 10.04 -3.73 -6.31
N ILE A 204 9.51 -3.81 -5.08
CA ILE A 204 9.03 -2.63 -4.32
C ILE A 204 10.09 -1.55 -4.12
N THR A 205 11.36 -1.92 -3.92
CA THR A 205 12.46 -0.97 -3.75
C THR A 205 12.61 -0.01 -4.92
N ARG A 206 12.29 -0.45 -6.15
CA ARG A 206 12.32 0.39 -7.36
C ARG A 206 10.99 1.11 -7.61
N LEU A 207 9.88 0.56 -7.13
CA LEU A 207 8.54 1.15 -7.34
C LEU A 207 8.18 2.22 -6.33
N ARG A 208 8.74 2.18 -5.12
CA ARG A 208 8.35 3.10 -4.04
C ARG A 208 8.56 4.56 -4.45
N GLY A 209 7.57 5.41 -4.15
CA GLY A 209 7.52 6.83 -4.53
C GLY A 209 7.44 7.13 -6.03
N CYS A 210 7.35 6.10 -6.88
CA CYS A 210 7.04 6.27 -8.30
C CYS A 210 5.52 6.19 -8.48
N ARG A 211 4.86 7.36 -8.41
CA ARG A 211 3.44 7.48 -8.73
C ARG A 211 3.15 6.94 -10.13
N ALA A 212 2.09 6.15 -10.26
CA ALA A 212 1.52 5.76 -11.54
C ALA A 212 -0.01 5.78 -11.47
N ASP A 213 -0.68 6.09 -12.58
CA ASP A 213 -2.15 6.09 -12.64
C ASP A 213 -2.65 4.74 -13.15
N ILE A 214 -3.68 4.22 -12.49
CA ILE A 214 -4.40 3.02 -12.93
C ILE A 214 -5.80 3.43 -13.40
N ARG A 215 -6.35 2.65 -14.34
CA ARG A 215 -7.75 2.79 -14.75
C ARG A 215 -8.55 1.61 -14.24
N ILE A 216 -9.65 1.88 -13.54
CA ILE A 216 -10.62 0.89 -13.07
C ILE A 216 -11.95 1.21 -13.77
N GLY A 217 -12.30 0.43 -14.80
CA GLY A 217 -13.42 0.76 -15.69
C GLY A 217 -13.27 2.16 -16.31
N SER A 218 -14.20 3.07 -16.04
CA SER A 218 -14.14 4.47 -16.51
C SER A 218 -13.46 5.44 -15.53
N PHE A 219 -13.05 4.97 -14.36
CA PHE A 219 -12.46 5.77 -13.28
C PHE A 219 -10.93 5.64 -13.32
N GLN A 220 -10.22 6.75 -13.11
CA GLN A 220 -8.76 6.75 -12.98
C GLN A 220 -8.38 7.19 -11.57
N VAL A 221 -7.37 6.52 -11.02
CA VAL A 221 -6.85 6.85 -9.69
C VAL A 221 -5.32 6.72 -9.66
N PRO A 222 -4.60 7.70 -9.09
CA PRO A 222 -3.17 7.59 -8.86
C PRO A 222 -2.88 6.57 -7.76
N VAL A 223 -1.82 5.80 -7.96
CA VAL A 223 -1.27 4.84 -7.01
C VAL A 223 0.13 5.30 -6.61
N VAL A 224 0.39 5.36 -5.31
CA VAL A 224 1.72 5.62 -4.73
C VAL A 224 2.18 4.36 -3.99
N PRO A 225 3.15 3.60 -4.55
CA PRO A 225 3.74 2.48 -3.84
C PRO A 225 4.65 2.95 -2.71
N THR A 226 4.66 2.22 -1.59
CA THR A 226 5.64 2.40 -0.51
C THR A 226 5.92 1.08 0.20
N PHE A 227 6.84 1.09 1.18
CA PHE A 227 7.15 -0.12 1.94
C PHE A 227 6.00 -0.54 2.87
N HIS A 228 5.81 -1.86 2.99
CA HIS A 228 4.85 -2.41 3.94
C HIS A 228 5.31 -2.15 5.39
N PRO A 229 4.41 -1.82 6.34
CA PRO A 229 4.79 -1.57 7.73
C PRO A 229 5.58 -2.72 8.38
N ALA A 230 5.24 -3.97 8.08
CA ALA A 230 6.01 -5.14 8.55
C ALA A 230 7.47 -5.16 8.05
N TYR A 231 7.76 -4.60 6.87
CA TYR A 231 9.15 -4.44 6.41
C TYR A 231 9.86 -3.36 7.21
N VAL A 232 9.20 -2.23 7.47
CA VAL A 232 9.74 -1.12 8.27
C VAL A 232 10.05 -1.60 9.70
N LEU A 233 9.20 -2.44 10.30
CA LEU A 233 9.47 -3.05 11.61
C LEU A 233 10.74 -3.92 11.62
N ARG A 234 11.02 -4.66 10.53
CA ARG A 234 12.22 -5.50 10.40
C ARG A 234 13.46 -4.68 10.03
N GLN A 235 13.29 -3.59 9.29
CA GLN A 235 14.34 -2.72 8.76
C GLN A 235 14.11 -1.30 9.26
N TYR A 236 14.18 -1.13 10.58
CA TYR A 236 13.84 0.12 11.26
C TYR A 236 15.00 1.12 11.24
N THR A 237 15.43 1.53 10.04
CA THR A 237 16.53 2.50 9.86
C THR A 237 16.02 3.91 9.54
N PRO A 238 16.79 4.98 9.82
CA PRO A 238 16.42 6.34 9.44
C PRO A 238 16.12 6.52 7.95
N GLU A 239 16.82 5.80 7.08
CA GLU A 239 16.68 5.87 5.62
C GLU A 239 15.34 5.28 5.16
N VAL A 240 14.98 4.09 5.67
CA VAL A 240 13.69 3.44 5.35
C VAL A 240 12.53 4.28 5.85
N ARG A 241 12.63 4.78 7.09
CA ARG A 241 11.64 5.67 7.70
C ARG A 241 11.44 6.94 6.88
N ARG A 242 12.53 7.61 6.48
CA ARG A 242 12.48 8.81 5.64
C ARG A 242 11.86 8.51 4.27
N ALA A 243 12.19 7.39 3.65
CA ALA A 243 11.63 7.01 2.34
C ALA A 243 10.10 6.85 2.40
N VAL A 244 9.60 6.13 3.41
CA VAL A 244 8.16 5.97 3.64
C VAL A 244 7.47 7.31 3.88
N TRP A 245 8.08 8.16 4.72
CA TRP A 245 7.54 9.48 5.01
C TRP A 245 7.37 10.35 3.75
N GLU A 246 8.37 10.38 2.88
CA GLU A 246 8.29 11.13 1.61
C GLU A 246 7.23 10.55 0.66
N ASP A 247 7.06 9.24 0.62
CA ASP A 247 6.01 8.59 -0.19
C ASP A 247 4.60 8.94 0.32
N LEU A 248 4.42 8.97 1.65
CA LEU A 248 3.14 9.34 2.25
C LEU A 248 2.82 10.82 2.02
N LYS A 249 3.79 11.72 2.19
CA LYS A 249 3.61 13.14 1.83
C LYS A 249 3.20 13.32 0.37
N GLN A 250 3.83 12.58 -0.55
CA GLN A 250 3.45 12.60 -1.97
C GLN A 250 1.98 12.19 -2.15
N ALA A 251 1.53 11.12 -1.49
CA ALA A 251 0.14 10.68 -1.56
C ALA A 251 -0.83 11.73 -0.99
N VAL A 252 -0.54 12.30 0.18
CA VAL A 252 -1.40 13.30 0.82
C VAL A 252 -1.47 14.58 -0.02
N GLY A 253 -0.34 15.02 -0.60
CA GLY A 253 -0.31 16.14 -1.55
C GLY A 253 -1.19 15.91 -2.79
N ILE A 254 -1.27 14.68 -3.30
CA ILE A 254 -2.19 14.32 -4.40
C ILE A 254 -3.65 14.40 -3.94
N ALA A 255 -3.95 13.96 -2.72
CA ALA A 255 -5.29 14.04 -2.15
C ALA A 255 -5.74 15.48 -1.84
N GLY A 256 -4.83 16.45 -1.92
CA GLY A 256 -5.07 17.87 -1.62
C GLY A 256 -4.90 18.20 -0.14
N GLY A 257 -4.21 17.36 0.63
CA GLY A 257 -3.72 17.66 1.96
C GLY A 257 -2.25 18.09 1.89
N ILE A 258 -1.91 19.16 2.63
CA ILE A 258 -0.59 19.79 2.76
C ILE A 258 -0.12 20.57 1.53
#